data_AF-A0A5E4KU33-F1
#
_entry.id   AF-A0A5E4KU33-F1
#
_cell.length_a   1.000
_cell.length_b   1.000
_cell.length_c   1.000
_cell.angle_alpha   90.00
_cell.angle_beta   90.00
_cell.angle_gamma   90.00
#
_symmetry.space_group_name_H-M   'P 1'
#
loop_
_entity.id
_entity.type
_entity.pdbx_description
1 polymer ?
#
loop_
_entity_poly.entity_id
_entity_poly.type
_entity_poly.pdbx_seq_one_letter_code
_entity_poly.pdbx_strand_id
1 'polypeptide(L)'
;MDIEGYARRGLLCNDRNLKEKLADRILEIKKISRKHAEEIASAVIVEAKATIDPQGNILKPIHSGVTMGDFGVGSRGMGDFYTHEKIAEVIGKTSAVVDSSHLDDSGVVRAGGQYLVVTIDGMHSRLSDFPFLAGFHVARAALRDVYVMGARPAAMLSDIHVADDGDVGKIFDHIAGITTVSELTGIPLITGSTLRIGGDMVIGERMTGGVGAVGIADNLTARIQAKPEDVILMTEGAGGGTVSTTALYYGMHEIVDETINLKFIDACEALFEAGLIGKIHAMTDVTNGGVRGDAKEIARTAHVKLVFEEEKMRALVNKKVLSMLDRLEIDYLGVSLDALLIIAPPGHADEILGCIRDKNVAIDIVGKVEEGEGAELMINGEKHEFTPRFRESAYTPIKKLVGEKTPQNFDVMREAVDKAATQAVEKKKKIVERLKAK
;
A
#
# COMPACT_ATOMS: atom_id res chain seq x y z
N MET A 1 17.95 11.77 -7.95
CA MET A 1 19.26 11.44 -7.37
C MET A 1 19.38 12.15 -6.03
N ASP A 2 19.76 11.43 -4.99
CA ASP A 2 20.13 12.01 -3.69
C ASP A 2 21.58 12.51 -3.73
N ILE A 3 21.76 13.83 -3.82
CA ILE A 3 23.09 14.47 -3.89
C ILE A 3 23.75 14.60 -2.52
N GLU A 4 22.97 14.68 -1.44
CA GLU A 4 23.50 14.68 -0.07
C GLU A 4 24.10 13.32 0.28
N GLY A 5 23.38 12.23 0.02
CA GLY A 5 23.87 10.87 0.22
C GLY A 5 25.09 10.56 -0.64
N TYR A 6 25.17 11.10 -1.86
CA TYR A 6 26.39 11.00 -2.68
C TYR A 6 27.57 11.72 -2.01
N ALA A 7 27.38 12.96 -1.55
CA ALA A 7 28.42 13.73 -0.86
C ALA A 7 28.89 13.03 0.42
N ARG A 8 27.97 12.54 1.25
CA ARG A 8 28.29 11.78 2.49
C ARG A 8 29.17 10.57 2.21
N ARG A 9 28.83 9.74 1.22
CA ARG A 9 29.64 8.57 0.83
C ARG A 9 31.04 9.00 0.38
N GLY A 10 31.13 10.03 -0.46
CA GLY A 10 32.42 10.56 -0.91
C GLY A 10 33.31 11.05 0.24
N LEU A 11 32.73 11.72 1.23
CA LEU A 11 33.44 12.19 2.42
C LEU A 11 33.95 11.03 3.28
N LEU A 12 33.12 10.01 3.54
CA LEU A 12 33.52 8.82 4.30
C LEU A 12 34.64 8.04 3.61
N CYS A 13 34.67 8.04 2.28
CA CYS A 13 35.71 7.39 1.49
C CYS A 13 36.94 8.27 1.21
N ASN A 14 37.00 9.51 1.75
CA ASN A 14 38.06 10.48 1.46
C ASN A 14 38.28 10.73 -0.05
N ASP A 15 37.20 10.82 -0.83
CA ASP A 15 37.27 11.03 -2.28
C ASP A 15 37.79 12.44 -2.61
N ARG A 16 39.01 12.49 -3.15
CA ARG A 16 39.70 13.75 -3.50
C ARG A 16 39.01 14.53 -4.62
N ASN A 17 38.22 13.86 -5.46
CA ASN A 17 37.55 14.47 -6.62
C ASN A 17 36.05 14.63 -6.38
N LEU A 18 35.59 14.58 -5.11
CA LEU A 18 34.17 14.58 -4.77
C LEU A 18 33.40 15.76 -5.37
N LYS A 19 33.94 16.98 -5.25
CA LYS A 19 33.27 18.20 -5.74
C LYS A 19 33.03 18.13 -7.25
N GLU A 20 34.07 17.75 -8.00
CA GLU A 20 34.01 17.65 -9.46
C GLU A 20 33.01 16.57 -9.90
N LYS A 21 33.12 15.36 -9.34
CA LYS A 21 32.19 14.27 -9.62
C LYS A 21 30.74 14.63 -9.27
N LEU A 22 30.53 15.31 -8.14
CA LEU A 22 29.20 15.74 -7.74
C LEU A 22 28.64 16.80 -8.70
N ALA A 23 29.46 17.76 -9.13
CA ALA A 23 29.07 18.74 -10.13
C ALA A 23 28.71 18.09 -11.48
N ASP A 24 29.49 17.09 -11.93
CA ASP A 24 29.17 16.30 -13.13
C ASP A 24 27.79 15.64 -13.00
N ARG A 25 27.53 14.98 -11.88
CA ARG A 25 26.25 14.32 -11.60
C ARG A 25 25.07 15.30 -11.55
N ILE A 26 25.28 16.50 -11.01
CA ILE A 26 24.25 17.55 -11.03
C ILE A 26 23.95 17.97 -12.48
N LEU A 27 24.97 18.14 -13.32
CA LEU A 27 24.82 18.54 -14.72
C LEU A 27 24.15 17.45 -15.60
N GLU A 28 24.19 16.18 -15.19
CA GLU A 28 23.45 15.10 -15.86
C GLU A 28 21.92 15.30 -15.78
N ILE A 29 21.44 16.04 -14.76
CA ILE A 29 20.01 16.23 -14.48
C ILE A 29 19.60 17.69 -14.68
N LYS A 30 20.34 18.63 -14.07
CA LYS A 30 20.04 20.06 -14.09
C LYS A 30 20.67 20.76 -15.29
N LYS A 31 19.85 21.50 -16.03
CA LYS A 31 20.27 22.36 -17.15
C LYS A 31 20.82 23.70 -16.64
N ILE A 32 21.96 23.67 -15.96
CA ILE A 32 22.63 24.84 -15.37
C ILE A 32 24.08 24.95 -15.85
N SER A 33 24.72 26.10 -15.59
CA SER A 33 26.13 26.27 -15.90
C SER A 33 27.02 25.39 -15.01
N ARG A 34 28.17 24.95 -15.54
CA ARG A 34 29.19 24.22 -14.77
C ARG A 34 29.57 24.94 -13.47
N LYS A 35 29.78 26.25 -13.54
CA LYS A 35 30.11 27.08 -12.39
C LYS A 35 29.05 26.96 -11.28
N HIS A 36 27.77 27.06 -11.65
CA HIS A 36 26.68 26.94 -10.69
C HIS A 36 26.55 25.52 -10.11
N ALA A 37 26.75 24.49 -10.93
CA ALA A 37 26.78 23.11 -10.43
C ALA A 37 27.91 22.88 -9.42
N GLU A 38 29.08 23.48 -9.64
CA GLU A 38 30.19 23.45 -8.69
C GLU A 38 29.90 24.22 -7.39
N GLU A 39 29.17 25.33 -7.46
CA GLU A 39 28.71 26.09 -6.29
C GLU A 39 27.74 25.25 -5.45
N ILE A 40 26.75 24.61 -6.08
CA ILE A 40 25.83 23.66 -5.42
C ILE A 40 26.62 22.52 -4.79
N ALA A 41 27.50 21.86 -5.56
CA ALA A 41 28.32 20.75 -5.05
C ALA A 41 29.14 21.17 -3.82
N SER A 42 29.71 22.38 -3.84
CA SER A 42 30.42 22.95 -2.69
C SER A 42 29.51 23.13 -1.48
N ALA A 43 28.30 23.67 -1.65
CA ALA A 43 27.32 23.86 -0.56
C ALA A 43 26.86 22.52 0.03
N VAL A 44 26.50 21.56 -0.82
CA VAL A 44 26.10 20.20 -0.41
C VAL A 44 27.20 19.53 0.41
N ILE A 45 28.47 19.67 0.01
CA ILE A 45 29.60 19.13 0.78
C ILE A 45 29.73 19.81 2.16
N VAL A 46 29.47 21.11 2.27
CA VAL A 46 29.49 21.82 3.56
C VAL A 46 28.42 21.27 4.49
N GLU A 47 27.18 21.14 4.01
CA GLU A 47 26.06 20.60 4.79
C GLU A 47 26.28 19.14 5.17
N ALA A 48 26.72 18.31 4.22
CA ALA A 48 27.03 16.90 4.46
C ALA A 48 28.15 16.73 5.51
N LYS A 49 29.21 17.54 5.45
CA LYS A 49 30.28 17.53 6.48
C LYS A 49 29.75 17.89 7.87
N ALA A 50 28.88 18.90 7.96
CA ALA A 50 28.32 19.34 9.23
C ALA A 50 27.43 18.28 9.90
N THR A 51 26.87 17.36 9.12
CA THR A 51 25.83 16.42 9.55
C THR A 51 26.25 14.94 9.44
N ILE A 52 27.52 14.65 9.14
CA ILE A 52 28.02 13.28 8.95
C ILE A 52 28.11 12.48 10.25
N ASP A 53 28.48 13.13 11.34
CA ASP A 53 28.56 12.56 12.69
C ASP A 53 28.10 13.59 13.73
N PRO A 54 26.79 13.90 13.77
CA PRO A 54 26.27 14.90 14.69
C PRO A 54 26.37 14.42 16.13
N GLN A 55 26.77 15.32 17.03
CA GLN A 55 26.88 15.02 18.45
C GLN A 55 25.49 15.02 19.12
N GLY A 56 25.19 13.95 19.84
CA GLY A 56 23.95 13.81 20.62
C GLY A 56 23.11 12.61 20.20
N ASN A 57 22.63 11.86 21.20
CA ASN A 57 21.92 10.58 20.99
C ASN A 57 20.63 10.70 20.17
N ILE A 58 19.98 11.87 20.19
CA ILE A 58 18.75 12.11 19.41
C ILE A 58 19.05 12.25 17.92
N LEU A 59 20.22 12.80 17.56
CA LEU A 59 20.61 13.12 16.19
C LEU A 59 21.17 11.91 15.44
N LYS A 60 21.64 10.89 16.15
CA LYS A 60 22.20 9.68 15.53
C LYS A 60 21.08 8.81 14.93
N PRO A 61 21.07 8.55 13.60
CA PRO A 61 20.11 7.64 12.98
C PRO A 61 20.25 6.20 13.51
N ILE A 62 19.19 5.41 13.37
CA ILE A 62 19.20 3.98 13.66
C ILE A 62 19.48 3.26 12.34
N HIS A 63 20.42 2.31 12.35
CA HIS A 63 20.78 1.53 11.17
C HIS A 63 20.63 0.04 11.49
N SER A 64 19.76 -0.63 10.75
CA SER A 64 19.69 -2.10 10.73
C SER A 64 20.81 -2.71 9.88
N GLY A 65 21.31 -1.97 8.88
CA GLY A 65 22.19 -2.52 7.84
C GLY A 65 21.46 -3.36 6.79
N VAL A 66 20.13 -3.41 6.85
CA VAL A 66 19.26 -4.14 5.91
C VAL A 66 18.47 -3.12 5.09
N THR A 67 18.49 -3.24 3.77
CA THR A 67 17.74 -2.32 2.89
C THR A 67 16.29 -2.76 2.72
N MET A 68 15.39 -1.81 2.42
CA MET A 68 13.98 -2.10 2.09
C MET A 68 13.85 -3.12 0.95
N GLY A 69 14.70 -2.98 -0.07
CA GLY A 69 14.69 -3.86 -1.25
C GLY A 69 15.15 -5.28 -0.91
N ASP A 70 16.20 -5.45 -0.10
CA ASP A 70 16.69 -6.77 0.29
C ASP A 70 15.69 -7.49 1.20
N PHE A 71 15.08 -6.75 2.14
CA PHE A 71 14.09 -7.29 3.05
C PHE A 71 12.71 -7.49 2.41
N GLY A 72 12.43 -6.84 1.28
CA GLY A 72 11.16 -6.95 0.55
C GLY A 72 10.03 -6.11 1.15
N VAL A 73 10.33 -5.02 1.85
CA VAL A 73 9.33 -4.11 2.41
C VAL A 73 8.65 -3.31 1.29
N GLY A 74 7.33 -3.16 1.36
CA GLY A 74 6.49 -2.56 0.32
C GLY A 74 6.12 -3.52 -0.81
N SER A 75 6.32 -4.82 -0.65
CA SER A 75 5.94 -5.85 -1.63
C SER A 75 4.94 -6.88 -1.10
N ARG A 76 4.27 -6.61 0.04
CA ARG A 76 3.25 -7.48 0.68
C ARG A 76 3.69 -8.95 0.79
N GLY A 77 4.97 -9.10 1.12
CA GLY A 77 5.67 -10.37 1.29
C GLY A 77 6.14 -10.58 2.73
N MET A 78 6.88 -11.66 3.01
CA MET A 78 7.21 -12.03 4.40
C MET A 78 7.96 -10.94 5.18
N GLY A 79 8.96 -10.28 4.57
CA GLY A 79 9.70 -9.21 5.24
C GLY A 79 8.90 -7.92 5.38
N ASP A 80 7.91 -7.69 4.51
CA ASP A 80 6.96 -6.60 4.64
C ASP A 80 6.04 -6.80 5.85
N PHE A 81 5.39 -7.96 5.95
CA PHE A 81 4.55 -8.32 7.10
C PHE A 81 5.33 -8.24 8.41
N TYR A 82 6.57 -8.74 8.43
CA TYR A 82 7.44 -8.64 9.61
C TYR A 82 7.75 -7.19 9.99
N THR A 83 8.00 -6.34 9.01
CA THR A 83 8.26 -4.91 9.26
C THR A 83 7.03 -4.22 9.85
N HIS A 84 5.82 -4.55 9.37
CA HIS A 84 4.58 -4.02 9.93
C HIS A 84 4.34 -4.47 11.38
N GLU A 85 4.64 -5.72 11.72
CA GLU A 85 4.64 -6.19 13.11
C GLU A 85 5.61 -5.37 13.98
N LYS A 86 6.82 -5.10 13.49
CA LYS A 86 7.80 -4.26 14.20
C LYS A 86 7.36 -2.80 14.32
N ILE A 87 6.67 -2.25 13.32
CA ILE A 87 6.07 -0.92 13.40
C ILE A 87 5.03 -0.89 14.54
N ALA A 88 4.16 -1.90 14.63
CA ALA A 88 3.17 -2.01 15.70
C ALA A 88 3.83 -2.12 17.09
N GLU A 89 4.92 -2.88 17.22
CA GLU A 89 5.72 -2.93 18.46
C GLU A 89 6.31 -1.55 18.83
N VAL A 90 6.84 -0.82 17.84
CA VAL A 90 7.40 0.52 18.04
C VAL A 90 6.34 1.53 18.45
N ILE A 91 5.13 1.46 17.89
CA ILE A 91 3.98 2.29 18.30
C ILE A 91 3.59 1.94 19.73
N GLY A 92 3.39 0.65 20.01
CA GLY A 92 2.91 0.11 21.28
C GLY A 92 1.40 0.19 21.43
N LYS A 93 0.87 -0.26 22.58
CA LYS A 93 -0.57 -0.31 22.84
C LYS A 93 -1.19 1.08 22.83
N THR A 94 -2.31 1.23 22.11
CA THR A 94 -3.08 2.47 22.03
C THR A 94 -4.43 2.35 22.75
N SER A 95 -5.21 3.44 22.78
CA SER A 95 -6.60 3.44 23.24
C SER A 95 -7.61 3.30 22.09
N ALA A 96 -7.14 3.01 20.87
CA ALA A 96 -8.01 2.83 19.71
C ALA A 96 -8.75 1.49 19.80
N VAL A 97 -9.89 1.40 19.11
CA VAL A 97 -10.72 0.19 19.00
C VAL A 97 -10.03 -0.83 18.08
N VAL A 98 -9.54 -0.35 16.94
CA VAL A 98 -8.66 -1.08 16.03
C VAL A 98 -7.40 -0.24 15.87
N ASP A 99 -6.26 -0.82 16.19
CA ASP A 99 -4.95 -0.17 16.12
C ASP A 99 -3.95 -0.98 15.29
N SER A 100 -2.73 -0.47 15.15
CA SER A 100 -1.68 -1.09 14.33
C SER A 100 -1.36 -2.54 14.70
N SER A 101 -1.69 -3.02 15.92
CA SER A 101 -1.46 -4.41 16.29
C SER A 101 -2.42 -5.41 15.64
N HIS A 102 -3.56 -4.92 15.13
CA HIS A 102 -4.55 -5.74 14.44
C HIS A 102 -4.18 -5.99 12.97
N LEU A 103 -3.31 -5.14 12.39
CA LEU A 103 -2.91 -5.19 10.97
C LEU A 103 -4.13 -5.25 10.03
N ASP A 104 -5.14 -4.43 10.34
CA ASP A 104 -6.37 -4.26 9.56
C ASP A 104 -6.22 -3.08 8.58
N ASP A 105 -7.19 -2.90 7.67
CA ASP A 105 -7.12 -1.91 6.59
C ASP A 105 -7.26 -0.45 7.08
N SER A 106 -7.72 -0.23 8.31
CA SER A 106 -7.79 1.11 8.91
C SER A 106 -7.68 1.12 10.43
N GLY A 107 -7.30 2.27 10.97
CA GLY A 107 -7.38 2.56 12.40
C GLY A 107 -8.80 3.03 12.78
N VAL A 108 -9.28 2.61 13.96
CA VAL A 108 -10.64 2.95 14.42
C VAL A 108 -10.62 3.49 15.84
N VAL A 109 -11.26 4.64 16.05
CA VAL A 109 -11.52 5.19 17.39
C VAL A 109 -13.01 5.39 17.62
N ARG A 110 -13.43 5.46 18.88
CA ARG A 110 -14.82 5.77 19.22
C ARG A 110 -14.98 7.27 19.46
N ALA A 111 -15.92 7.91 18.77
CA ALA A 111 -16.22 9.33 18.89
C ALA A 111 -17.73 9.56 18.76
N GLY A 112 -18.33 10.32 19.69
CA GLY A 112 -19.76 10.67 19.62
C GLY A 112 -20.72 9.47 19.66
N GLY A 113 -20.29 8.32 20.20
CA GLY A 113 -21.08 7.08 20.21
C GLY A 113 -20.92 6.19 18.98
N GLN A 114 -20.27 6.68 17.93
CA GLN A 114 -19.98 5.98 16.67
C GLN A 114 -18.50 5.62 16.56
N TYR A 115 -18.15 4.89 15.50
CA TYR A 115 -16.77 4.61 15.11
C TYR A 115 -16.31 5.62 14.06
N LEU A 116 -15.16 6.23 14.31
CA LEU A 116 -14.42 7.01 13.34
C LEU A 116 -13.31 6.12 12.76
N VAL A 117 -13.39 5.86 11.47
CA VAL A 117 -12.44 5.04 10.71
C VAL A 117 -11.49 5.98 9.96
N VAL A 118 -10.18 5.74 10.07
CA VAL A 118 -9.15 6.57 9.45
C VAL A 118 -8.12 5.67 8.76
N THR A 119 -7.83 5.97 7.51
CA THR A 119 -6.79 5.30 6.72
C THR A 119 -5.87 6.30 6.02
N ILE A 120 -4.73 5.80 5.56
CA ILE A 120 -3.85 6.45 4.60
C ILE A 120 -3.23 5.41 3.68
N ASP A 121 -3.30 5.67 2.37
CA ASP A 121 -2.62 4.84 1.37
C ASP A 121 -1.64 5.67 0.54
N GLY A 122 -0.53 5.04 0.17
CA GLY A 122 0.52 5.62 -0.65
C GLY A 122 0.26 5.38 -2.14
N MET A 123 0.56 6.38 -2.96
CA MET A 123 0.44 6.20 -4.40
C MET A 123 1.36 5.08 -4.91
N HIS A 124 0.94 4.40 -5.96
CA HIS A 124 1.79 3.37 -6.56
C HIS A 124 3.08 3.99 -7.12
N SER A 125 4.23 3.68 -6.52
CA SER A 125 5.53 4.37 -6.75
C SER A 125 6.01 4.39 -8.22
N ARG A 126 5.51 3.45 -9.04
CA ARG A 126 5.83 3.35 -10.47
C ARG A 126 4.93 4.22 -11.37
N LEU A 127 3.92 4.88 -10.81
CA LEU A 127 3.05 5.82 -11.53
C LEU A 127 3.48 7.28 -11.40
N SER A 128 4.70 7.54 -10.90
CA SER A 128 5.25 8.90 -10.77
C SER A 128 5.30 9.72 -12.07
N ASP A 129 5.27 9.07 -13.24
CA ASP A 129 5.25 9.73 -14.55
C ASP A 129 3.84 9.68 -15.19
N PHE A 130 2.85 9.19 -14.45
CA PHE A 130 1.44 9.14 -14.81
C PHE A 130 0.59 9.70 -13.66
N PRO A 131 0.72 11.00 -13.33
CA PRO A 131 0.22 11.56 -12.08
C PRO A 131 -1.29 11.44 -11.90
N PHE A 132 -2.07 11.65 -12.97
CA PHE A 132 -3.51 11.41 -12.97
C PHE A 132 -3.87 10.00 -12.50
N LEU A 133 -3.27 8.97 -13.10
CA LEU A 133 -3.51 7.57 -12.71
C LEU A 133 -3.08 7.31 -11.27
N ALA A 134 -1.93 7.88 -10.86
CA ALA A 134 -1.47 7.78 -9.48
C ALA A 134 -2.50 8.35 -8.51
N GLY A 135 -3.09 9.51 -8.83
CA GLY A 135 -4.09 10.20 -8.01
C GLY A 135 -5.44 9.47 -7.98
N PHE A 136 -5.92 9.05 -9.15
CA PHE A 136 -7.17 8.31 -9.28
C PHE A 136 -7.13 7.00 -8.49
N HIS A 137 -6.05 6.21 -8.66
CA HIS A 137 -5.96 4.92 -7.98
C HIS A 137 -5.74 5.03 -6.47
N VAL A 138 -4.92 5.98 -5.99
CA VAL A 138 -4.69 6.14 -4.55
C VAL A 138 -5.92 6.68 -3.82
N ALA A 139 -6.68 7.58 -4.47
CA ALA A 139 -7.96 8.03 -3.92
C ALA A 139 -8.94 6.86 -3.80
N ARG A 140 -9.07 6.05 -4.85
CA ARG A 140 -9.90 4.85 -4.82
C ARG A 140 -9.46 3.91 -3.69
N ALA A 141 -8.17 3.61 -3.58
CA ALA A 141 -7.65 2.71 -2.56
C ALA A 141 -7.95 3.20 -1.13
N ALA A 142 -7.68 4.47 -0.83
CA ALA A 142 -8.02 5.05 0.48
C ALA A 142 -9.52 5.00 0.80
N LEU A 143 -10.40 5.15 -0.21
CA LEU A 143 -11.84 5.00 0.00
C LEU A 143 -12.22 3.54 0.26
N ARG A 144 -11.62 2.58 -0.45
CA ARG A 144 -11.89 1.15 -0.26
C ARG A 144 -11.58 0.70 1.16
N ASP A 145 -10.41 1.07 1.69
CA ASP A 145 -10.01 0.76 3.07
C ASP A 145 -11.08 1.20 4.10
N VAL A 146 -11.68 2.38 3.89
CA VAL A 146 -12.76 2.86 4.77
C VAL A 146 -14.04 2.04 4.57
N TYR A 147 -14.40 1.76 3.32
CA TYR A 147 -15.61 0.98 3.02
C TYR A 147 -15.55 -0.45 3.58
N VAL A 148 -14.40 -1.14 3.48
CA VAL A 148 -14.26 -2.52 3.95
C VAL A 148 -14.29 -2.64 5.47
N MET A 149 -14.07 -1.54 6.19
CA MET A 149 -14.29 -1.46 7.63
C MET A 149 -15.76 -1.26 8.02
N GLY A 150 -16.67 -1.18 7.04
CA GLY A 150 -18.10 -0.96 7.28
C GLY A 150 -18.44 0.51 7.53
N ALA A 151 -17.52 1.43 7.21
CA ALA A 151 -17.73 2.87 7.31
C ALA A 151 -18.08 3.48 5.96
N ARG A 152 -18.96 4.50 6.00
CA ARG A 152 -19.18 5.37 4.86
C ARG A 152 -18.15 6.51 4.91
N PRO A 153 -17.33 6.72 3.87
CA PRO A 153 -16.37 7.82 3.86
C PRO A 153 -17.06 9.18 3.90
N ALA A 154 -16.46 10.11 4.63
CA ALA A 154 -16.95 11.48 4.82
C ALA A 154 -16.02 12.52 4.18
N ALA A 155 -14.71 12.26 4.12
CA ALA A 155 -13.75 13.17 3.52
C ALA A 155 -12.43 12.47 3.16
N MET A 156 -11.71 13.07 2.20
CA MET A 156 -10.33 12.73 1.84
C MET A 156 -9.36 13.88 2.16
N LEU A 157 -8.10 13.53 2.37
CA LEU A 157 -6.96 14.45 2.47
C LEU A 157 -5.78 13.92 1.65
N SER A 158 -4.91 14.79 1.13
CA SER A 158 -3.78 14.36 0.28
C SER A 158 -2.43 14.92 0.75
N ASP A 159 -1.36 14.14 0.65
CA ASP A 159 0.03 14.61 0.81
C ASP A 159 0.82 14.26 -0.44
N ILE A 160 1.44 15.25 -1.09
CA ILE A 160 2.16 15.05 -2.36
C ILE A 160 3.53 15.72 -2.34
N HIS A 161 4.54 14.97 -2.77
CA HIS A 161 5.92 15.42 -2.80
C HIS A 161 6.50 15.23 -4.20
N VAL A 162 7.10 16.28 -4.75
CA VAL A 162 7.75 16.26 -6.06
C VAL A 162 9.22 16.62 -5.87
N ALA A 163 10.14 15.85 -6.47
CA ALA A 163 11.57 16.15 -6.43
C ALA A 163 11.88 17.49 -7.11
N ASP A 164 13.06 18.05 -6.82
CA ASP A 164 13.36 19.46 -7.10
C ASP A 164 13.24 19.87 -8.58
N ASP A 165 13.48 18.94 -9.50
CA ASP A 165 13.38 19.18 -10.95
C ASP A 165 12.06 18.71 -11.55
N GLY A 166 11.14 18.18 -10.73
CA GLY A 166 9.86 17.70 -11.19
C GLY A 166 8.92 18.84 -11.60
N ASP A 167 8.21 18.61 -12.69
CA ASP A 167 7.25 19.58 -13.21
C ASP A 167 6.07 19.79 -12.23
N VAL A 168 5.76 21.04 -11.91
CA VAL A 168 4.64 21.41 -11.01
C VAL A 168 3.31 20.89 -11.53
N GLY A 169 3.16 20.73 -12.84
CA GLY A 169 2.00 20.12 -13.49
C GLY A 169 1.71 18.70 -13.00
N LYS A 170 2.70 17.96 -12.52
CA LYS A 170 2.47 16.65 -11.87
C LYS A 170 1.55 16.77 -10.66
N ILE A 171 1.64 17.87 -9.91
CA ILE A 171 0.76 18.12 -8.75
C ILE A 171 -0.67 18.32 -9.22
N PHE A 172 -0.89 19.20 -10.20
CA PHE A 172 -2.24 19.47 -10.69
C PHE A 172 -2.89 18.23 -11.31
N ASP A 173 -2.14 17.46 -12.09
CA ASP A 173 -2.62 16.25 -12.74
C ASP A 173 -2.91 15.14 -11.70
N HIS A 174 -2.10 15.01 -10.66
CA HIS A 174 -2.38 14.11 -9.54
C HIS A 174 -3.65 14.49 -8.78
N ILE A 175 -3.80 15.77 -8.43
CA ILE A 175 -5.02 16.26 -7.77
C ILE A 175 -6.24 16.05 -8.68
N ALA A 176 -6.13 16.27 -9.99
CA ALA A 176 -7.22 16.01 -10.93
C ALA A 176 -7.68 14.53 -10.92
N GLY A 177 -6.74 13.58 -10.80
CA GLY A 177 -7.05 12.17 -10.62
C GLY A 177 -7.84 11.91 -9.32
N ILE A 178 -7.42 12.52 -8.21
CA ILE A 178 -8.11 12.41 -6.91
C ILE A 178 -9.51 13.03 -6.98
N THR A 179 -9.63 14.25 -7.52
CA THR A 179 -10.90 14.96 -7.58
C THR A 179 -11.88 14.34 -8.56
N THR A 180 -11.41 13.60 -9.58
CA THR A 180 -12.28 12.78 -10.42
C THR A 180 -13.03 11.74 -9.57
N VAL A 181 -12.34 11.05 -8.65
CA VAL A 181 -12.99 10.12 -7.71
C VAL A 181 -13.91 10.88 -6.75
N SER A 182 -13.47 12.05 -6.26
CA SER A 182 -14.28 12.91 -5.40
C SER A 182 -15.62 13.31 -6.03
N GLU A 183 -15.60 13.77 -7.29
CA GLU A 183 -16.80 14.20 -8.02
C GLU A 183 -17.75 13.04 -8.30
N LEU A 184 -17.22 11.87 -8.66
CA LEU A 184 -18.03 10.69 -8.96
C LEU A 184 -18.66 10.06 -7.72
N THR A 185 -18.02 10.18 -6.55
CA THR A 185 -18.49 9.57 -5.30
C THR A 185 -19.20 10.57 -4.38
N GLY A 186 -19.04 11.87 -4.62
CA GLY A 186 -19.51 12.93 -3.74
C GLY A 186 -18.67 13.11 -2.45
N ILE A 187 -17.58 12.35 -2.28
CA ILE A 187 -16.73 12.43 -1.09
C ILE A 187 -15.67 13.52 -1.32
N PRO A 188 -15.66 14.63 -0.54
CA PRO A 188 -14.80 15.78 -0.84
C PRO A 188 -13.33 15.54 -0.45
N LEU A 189 -12.40 16.01 -1.30
CA LEU A 189 -11.01 16.27 -0.90
C LEU A 189 -10.97 17.62 -0.16
N ILE A 190 -10.72 17.61 1.15
CA ILE A 190 -10.93 18.81 1.99
C ILE A 190 -9.64 19.52 2.43
N THR A 191 -8.50 18.84 2.37
CA THR A 191 -7.21 19.41 2.79
C THR A 191 -6.03 18.64 2.22
N GLY A 192 -4.84 19.22 2.28
CA GLY A 192 -3.63 18.52 1.89
C GLY A 192 -2.32 19.24 2.22
N SER A 193 -1.21 18.61 1.83
CA SER A 193 0.16 19.07 2.01
C SER A 193 0.95 18.89 0.72
N THR A 194 1.90 19.79 0.48
CA THR A 194 2.79 19.76 -0.69
C THR A 194 4.21 20.11 -0.28
N LEU A 195 5.16 19.23 -0.60
CA LEU A 195 6.58 19.42 -0.29
C LEU A 195 7.49 18.99 -1.44
N ARG A 196 8.78 19.35 -1.34
CA ARG A 196 9.81 18.79 -2.21
C ARG A 196 10.42 17.55 -1.59
N ILE A 197 10.62 16.48 -2.37
CA ILE A 197 11.35 15.30 -1.90
C ILE A 197 12.77 15.77 -1.54
N GLY A 198 13.17 15.67 -0.27
CA GLY A 198 14.51 16.06 0.19
C GLY A 198 14.89 17.54 -0.06
N GLY A 199 13.93 18.42 -0.32
CA GLY A 199 14.21 19.82 -0.66
C GLY A 199 15.07 19.93 -1.93
N ASP A 200 16.15 20.71 -1.84
CA ASP A 200 17.11 20.90 -2.93
C ASP A 200 18.14 19.75 -3.05
N MET A 201 18.08 18.74 -2.17
CA MET A 201 19.04 17.63 -2.08
C MET A 201 18.63 16.38 -2.88
N VAL A 202 17.38 16.30 -3.36
CA VAL A 202 16.96 15.21 -4.25
C VAL A 202 16.52 15.80 -5.58
N ILE A 203 17.44 15.73 -6.54
CA ILE A 203 17.27 16.25 -7.90
C ILE A 203 16.63 15.21 -8.83
N GLY A 204 15.98 15.64 -9.89
CA GLY A 204 15.20 14.82 -10.82
C GLY A 204 13.69 14.97 -10.63
N GLU A 205 12.91 14.13 -11.30
CA GLU A 205 11.47 14.38 -11.53
C GLU A 205 10.53 13.43 -10.77
N ARG A 206 11.06 12.67 -9.80
CA ARG A 206 10.28 11.68 -9.06
C ARG A 206 9.20 12.38 -8.24
N MET A 207 8.01 11.79 -8.23
CA MET A 207 6.88 12.16 -7.39
C MET A 207 6.60 11.01 -6.42
N THR A 208 6.13 11.34 -5.22
CA THR A 208 5.58 10.42 -4.22
C THR A 208 4.45 11.11 -3.47
N GLY A 209 3.58 10.37 -2.81
CA GLY A 209 2.47 10.94 -2.07
C GLY A 209 1.50 9.88 -1.60
N GLY A 210 0.41 10.32 -1.01
CA GLY A 210 -0.66 9.47 -0.52
C GLY A 210 -1.97 10.22 -0.33
N VAL A 211 -3.05 9.46 -0.17
CA VAL A 211 -4.36 9.97 0.18
C VAL A 211 -4.81 9.30 1.47
N GLY A 212 -5.25 10.11 2.42
CA GLY A 212 -5.97 9.66 3.60
C GLY A 212 -7.47 9.82 3.41
N ALA A 213 -8.23 8.97 4.09
CA ALA A 213 -9.68 9.07 4.14
C ALA A 213 -10.20 8.87 5.56
N VAL A 214 -11.34 9.50 5.84
CA VAL A 214 -12.03 9.42 7.13
C VAL A 214 -13.47 8.99 6.88
N GLY A 215 -13.94 7.99 7.61
CA GLY A 215 -15.32 7.50 7.53
C GLY A 215 -15.98 7.32 8.89
N ILE A 216 -17.30 7.13 8.86
CA ILE A 216 -18.11 6.95 10.06
C ILE A 216 -18.86 5.62 9.93
N ALA A 217 -18.87 4.84 11.02
CA ALA A 217 -19.60 3.58 11.10
C ALA A 217 -20.34 3.42 12.42
N ASP A 218 -21.47 2.70 12.37
CA ASP A 218 -22.16 2.21 13.57
C ASP A 218 -21.71 0.78 13.94
N ASN A 219 -21.37 -0.03 12.94
CA ASN A 219 -20.85 -1.38 13.07
C ASN A 219 -19.62 -1.55 12.17
N LEU A 220 -18.66 -2.36 12.61
CA LEU A 220 -17.45 -2.64 11.85
C LEU A 220 -17.54 -4.01 11.19
N THR A 221 -16.90 -4.16 10.04
CA THR A 221 -16.74 -5.44 9.31
C THR A 221 -15.28 -5.89 9.30
N ALA A 222 -14.64 -5.85 10.47
CA ALA A 222 -13.23 -6.18 10.65
C ALA A 222 -12.94 -7.67 10.41
N ARG A 223 -11.74 -7.98 9.90
CA ARG A 223 -11.33 -9.34 9.50
C ARG A 223 -11.53 -10.39 10.61
N ILE A 224 -11.32 -10.01 11.86
CA ILE A 224 -11.48 -10.87 13.06
C ILE A 224 -12.91 -11.42 13.24
N GLN A 225 -13.90 -10.85 12.56
CA GLN A 225 -15.30 -11.25 12.69
C GLN A 225 -15.70 -12.41 11.78
N ALA A 226 -14.83 -12.86 10.86
CA ALA A 226 -15.07 -14.04 10.03
C ALA A 226 -15.27 -15.31 10.88
N LYS A 227 -16.23 -16.16 10.50
CA LYS A 227 -16.60 -17.35 11.30
C LYS A 227 -16.74 -18.60 10.42
N PRO A 228 -16.52 -19.80 10.98
CA PRO A 228 -16.89 -21.04 10.31
C PRO A 228 -18.34 -21.03 9.81
N GLU A 229 -18.58 -21.71 8.69
CA GLU A 229 -19.85 -21.77 7.96
C GLU A 229 -20.23 -20.50 7.18
N ASP A 230 -19.46 -19.41 7.27
CA ASP A 230 -19.64 -18.26 6.38
C ASP A 230 -19.31 -18.64 4.92
N VAL A 231 -19.99 -17.99 3.99
CA VAL A 231 -19.61 -18.01 2.57
C VAL A 231 -18.70 -16.83 2.26
N ILE A 232 -17.82 -17.04 1.27
CA ILE A 232 -16.93 -16.00 0.75
C ILE A 232 -17.44 -15.58 -0.62
N LEU A 233 -17.79 -14.31 -0.77
CA LEU A 233 -18.17 -13.71 -2.03
C LEU A 233 -17.06 -12.80 -2.54
N MET A 234 -16.92 -12.70 -3.86
CA MET A 234 -15.93 -11.82 -4.49
C MET A 234 -16.55 -11.12 -5.70
N THR A 235 -16.35 -9.82 -5.82
CA THR A 235 -16.77 -9.05 -7.00
C THR A 235 -15.78 -9.18 -8.15
N GLU A 236 -16.19 -8.76 -9.34
CA GLU A 236 -15.26 -8.59 -10.45
C GLU A 236 -14.19 -7.54 -10.12
N GLY A 237 -12.93 -7.87 -10.41
CA GLY A 237 -11.79 -6.97 -10.27
C GLY A 237 -11.11 -6.68 -11.60
N ALA A 238 -10.70 -5.43 -11.80
CA ALA A 238 -9.87 -5.00 -12.94
C ALA A 238 -8.50 -4.45 -12.52
N GLY A 239 -8.20 -4.49 -11.22
CA GLY A 239 -7.01 -3.90 -10.62
C GLY A 239 -7.02 -2.37 -10.60
N GLY A 240 -5.96 -1.83 -10.00
CA GLY A 240 -5.70 -0.39 -9.93
C GLY A 240 -4.28 -0.07 -10.36
N GLY A 241 -3.53 0.60 -9.49
CA GLY A 241 -2.19 1.07 -9.82
C GLY A 241 -1.22 -0.04 -10.25
N THR A 242 -1.36 -1.25 -9.72
CA THR A 242 -0.54 -2.42 -10.07
C THR A 242 -0.81 -2.89 -11.50
N VAL A 243 -2.07 -3.14 -11.85
CA VAL A 243 -2.46 -3.55 -13.22
C VAL A 243 -2.15 -2.44 -14.23
N SER A 244 -2.45 -1.17 -13.91
CA SER A 244 -2.09 -0.02 -14.75
C SER A 244 -0.59 0.05 -15.00
N THR A 245 0.23 -0.17 -13.96
CA THR A 245 1.69 -0.18 -14.10
C THR A 245 2.16 -1.32 -15.00
N THR A 246 1.59 -2.52 -14.86
CA THR A 246 1.92 -3.67 -15.72
C THR A 246 1.61 -3.35 -17.17
N ALA A 247 0.39 -2.87 -17.45
CA ALA A 247 -0.05 -2.48 -18.78
C ALA A 247 0.90 -1.46 -19.42
N LEU A 248 1.22 -0.38 -18.70
CA LEU A 248 2.12 0.68 -19.17
C LEU A 248 3.52 0.17 -19.48
N TYR A 249 4.10 -0.68 -18.64
CA TYR A 249 5.49 -1.13 -18.82
C TYR A 249 5.69 -2.31 -19.76
N TYR A 250 4.61 -2.99 -20.14
CA TYR A 250 4.62 -3.97 -21.23
C TYR A 250 4.07 -3.41 -22.55
N GLY A 251 3.72 -2.12 -22.61
CA GLY A 251 3.23 -1.47 -23.82
C GLY A 251 1.79 -1.87 -24.21
N MET A 252 1.00 -2.37 -23.26
CA MET A 252 -0.38 -2.81 -23.44
C MET A 252 -1.35 -1.74 -22.93
N HIS A 253 -1.21 -0.52 -23.43
CA HIS A 253 -1.85 0.68 -22.89
C HIS A 253 -3.39 0.63 -22.92
N GLU A 254 -3.97 -0.14 -23.84
CA GLU A 254 -5.41 -0.34 -23.97
C GLU A 254 -6.06 -1.00 -22.73
N ILE A 255 -5.24 -1.61 -21.86
CA ILE A 255 -5.70 -2.24 -20.62
C ILE A 255 -5.87 -1.21 -19.50
N VAL A 256 -5.22 -0.04 -19.59
CA VAL A 256 -5.29 1.01 -18.56
C VAL A 256 -6.72 1.52 -18.39
N ASP A 257 -7.49 1.65 -19.47
CA ASP A 257 -8.89 2.11 -19.39
C ASP A 257 -9.78 1.17 -18.55
N GLU A 258 -9.45 -0.12 -18.48
CA GLU A 258 -10.20 -1.09 -17.66
C GLU A 258 -10.00 -0.84 -16.15
N THR A 259 -8.89 -0.23 -15.75
CA THR A 259 -8.57 0.01 -14.33
C THR A 259 -9.19 1.31 -13.79
N ILE A 260 -9.63 2.22 -14.69
CA ILE A 260 -10.28 3.49 -14.38
C ILE A 260 -11.80 3.26 -14.23
N ASN A 261 -12.20 2.70 -13.09
CA ASN A 261 -13.61 2.40 -12.80
C ASN A 261 -13.91 2.50 -11.29
N LEU A 262 -15.20 2.55 -10.95
CA LEU A 262 -15.70 2.64 -9.57
C LEU A 262 -16.49 1.41 -9.11
N LYS A 263 -16.40 0.27 -9.82
CA LYS A 263 -17.22 -0.93 -9.53
C LYS A 263 -17.16 -1.37 -8.07
N PHE A 264 -15.99 -1.30 -7.45
CA PHE A 264 -15.83 -1.59 -6.02
C PHE A 264 -16.68 -0.66 -5.16
N ILE A 265 -16.58 0.65 -5.38
CA ILE A 265 -17.30 1.67 -4.61
C ILE A 265 -18.80 1.53 -4.85
N ASP A 266 -19.22 1.31 -6.10
CA ASP A 266 -20.62 1.09 -6.46
C ASP A 266 -21.20 -0.13 -5.73
N ALA A 267 -20.42 -1.22 -5.63
CA ALA A 267 -20.80 -2.42 -4.88
C ALA A 267 -20.95 -2.13 -3.38
N CYS A 268 -19.99 -1.42 -2.77
CA CYS A 268 -20.09 -1.02 -1.37
C CYS A 268 -21.30 -0.12 -1.13
N GLU A 269 -21.52 0.90 -1.96
CA GLU A 269 -22.66 1.82 -1.85
C GLU A 269 -23.99 1.07 -1.93
N ALA A 270 -24.11 0.08 -2.82
CA ALA A 270 -25.29 -0.79 -2.87
C ALA A 270 -25.56 -1.48 -1.52
N LEU A 271 -24.52 -2.05 -0.89
CA LEU A 271 -24.65 -2.71 0.41
C LEU A 271 -25.08 -1.75 1.52
N PHE A 272 -24.60 -0.51 1.52
CA PHE A 272 -25.06 0.51 2.45
C PHE A 272 -26.51 0.93 2.18
N GLU A 273 -26.87 1.20 0.93
CA GLU A 273 -28.23 1.57 0.51
C GLU A 273 -29.26 0.50 0.90
N ALA A 274 -28.88 -0.78 0.77
CA ALA A 274 -29.72 -1.92 1.14
C ALA A 274 -29.69 -2.26 2.65
N GLY A 275 -28.88 -1.56 3.46
CA GLY A 275 -28.75 -1.82 4.89
C GLY A 275 -28.14 -3.18 5.23
N LEU A 276 -27.27 -3.72 4.37
CA LEU A 276 -26.68 -5.05 4.49
C LEU A 276 -25.37 -5.07 5.29
N ILE A 277 -24.73 -3.93 5.50
CA ILE A 277 -23.43 -3.85 6.20
C ILE A 277 -23.47 -4.53 7.57
N GLY A 278 -24.55 -4.35 8.35
CA GLY A 278 -24.70 -4.98 9.66
C GLY A 278 -24.92 -6.50 9.63
N LYS A 279 -25.11 -7.10 8.46
CA LYS A 279 -25.29 -8.55 8.24
C LYS A 279 -24.01 -9.22 7.75
N ILE A 280 -23.00 -8.44 7.37
CA ILE A 280 -21.70 -8.91 6.89
C ILE A 280 -20.78 -9.07 8.10
N HIS A 281 -20.05 -10.18 8.15
CA HIS A 281 -19.08 -10.41 9.21
C HIS A 281 -17.77 -9.68 8.90
N ALA A 282 -17.18 -9.90 7.73
CA ALA A 282 -15.96 -9.24 7.33
C ALA A 282 -16.00 -8.78 5.87
N MET A 283 -15.33 -7.67 5.58
CA MET A 283 -14.99 -7.27 4.22
C MET A 283 -13.49 -6.97 4.13
N THR A 284 -12.93 -7.14 2.95
CA THR A 284 -11.58 -6.68 2.61
C THR A 284 -11.54 -6.35 1.12
N ASP A 285 -10.57 -5.53 0.69
CA ASP A 285 -10.28 -5.34 -0.71
C ASP A 285 -9.06 -6.16 -1.14
N VAL A 286 -9.10 -6.70 -2.35
CA VAL A 286 -8.01 -7.53 -2.89
C VAL A 286 -6.89 -6.63 -3.40
N THR A 287 -5.94 -6.32 -2.51
CA THR A 287 -4.82 -5.38 -2.76
C THR A 287 -3.52 -6.07 -3.18
N ASN A 288 -2.37 -5.40 -3.03
CA ASN A 288 -1.06 -6.00 -3.32
C ASN A 288 -0.82 -7.24 -2.46
N GLY A 289 -0.31 -8.30 -3.08
CA GLY A 289 -0.29 -9.65 -2.50
C GLY A 289 -1.50 -10.51 -2.93
N GLY A 290 -2.56 -9.88 -3.45
CA GLY A 290 -3.76 -10.51 -3.97
C GLY A 290 -4.49 -11.37 -2.93
N VAL A 291 -5.42 -12.19 -3.40
CA VAL A 291 -6.23 -13.07 -2.55
C VAL A 291 -5.34 -14.00 -1.70
N ARG A 292 -4.14 -14.37 -2.17
CA ARG A 292 -3.16 -15.15 -1.39
C ARG A 292 -2.71 -14.44 -0.11
N GLY A 293 -2.46 -13.13 -0.20
CA GLY A 293 -2.09 -12.30 0.93
C GLY A 293 -3.25 -12.19 1.91
N ASP A 294 -4.40 -11.74 1.41
CA ASP A 294 -5.59 -11.47 2.22
C ASP A 294 -6.09 -12.74 2.93
N ALA A 295 -6.10 -13.88 2.23
CA ALA A 295 -6.51 -15.15 2.82
C ALA A 295 -5.63 -15.56 4.00
N LYS A 296 -4.31 -15.36 3.90
CA LYS A 296 -3.40 -15.65 5.01
C LYS A 296 -3.64 -14.71 6.19
N GLU A 297 -3.85 -13.43 5.94
CA GLU A 297 -4.10 -12.44 6.99
C GLU A 297 -5.42 -12.72 7.71
N ILE A 298 -6.51 -12.93 6.97
CA ILE A 298 -7.84 -13.25 7.54
C ILE A 298 -7.78 -14.55 8.33
N ALA A 299 -7.23 -15.63 7.76
CA ALA A 299 -7.13 -16.92 8.44
C ALA A 299 -6.36 -16.82 9.77
N ARG A 300 -5.25 -16.06 9.78
CA ARG A 300 -4.45 -15.82 10.98
C ARG A 300 -5.19 -15.00 12.03
N THR A 301 -5.85 -13.91 11.60
CA THR A 301 -6.49 -12.95 12.51
C THR A 301 -7.78 -13.47 13.11
N ALA A 302 -8.60 -14.16 12.32
CA ALA A 302 -9.88 -14.72 12.77
C ALA A 302 -9.77 -16.15 13.32
N HIS A 303 -8.59 -16.79 13.22
CA HIS A 303 -8.38 -18.19 13.62
C HIS A 303 -9.35 -19.16 12.91
N VAL A 304 -9.46 -18.99 11.59
CA VAL A 304 -10.32 -19.80 10.72
C VAL A 304 -9.54 -20.34 9.55
N LYS A 305 -10.14 -21.29 8.84
CA LYS A 305 -9.65 -21.78 7.56
C LYS A 305 -10.47 -21.22 6.42
N LEU A 306 -9.82 -20.74 5.37
CA LEU A 306 -10.50 -20.29 4.14
C LEU A 306 -10.31 -21.31 3.02
N VAL A 307 -11.39 -21.66 2.34
CA VAL A 307 -11.35 -22.56 1.18
C VAL A 307 -11.95 -21.85 -0.02
N PHE A 308 -11.13 -21.62 -1.04
CA PHE A 308 -11.52 -20.93 -2.28
C PHE A 308 -11.64 -21.88 -3.46
N GLU A 309 -12.50 -21.54 -4.43
CA GLU A 309 -12.66 -22.21 -5.71
C GLU A 309 -11.98 -21.39 -6.82
N GLU A 310 -10.93 -21.92 -7.44
CA GLU A 310 -10.11 -21.20 -8.41
C GLU A 310 -10.92 -20.77 -9.62
N GLU A 311 -11.73 -21.67 -10.17
CA GLU A 311 -12.45 -21.44 -11.42
C GLU A 311 -13.45 -20.29 -11.28
N LYS A 312 -14.05 -20.14 -10.10
CA LYS A 312 -14.98 -19.06 -9.78
C LYS A 312 -14.26 -17.72 -9.60
N MET A 313 -13.15 -17.70 -8.87
CA MET A 313 -12.34 -16.47 -8.72
C MET A 313 -11.80 -16.00 -10.07
N ARG A 314 -11.30 -16.93 -10.89
CA ARG A 314 -10.76 -16.64 -12.22
C ARG A 314 -11.81 -16.01 -13.14
N ALA A 315 -13.07 -16.45 -13.05
CA ALA A 315 -14.18 -15.90 -13.82
C ALA A 315 -14.53 -14.44 -13.45
N LEU A 316 -14.11 -13.99 -12.27
CA LEU A 316 -14.32 -12.64 -11.74
C LEU A 316 -13.12 -11.71 -11.98
N VAL A 317 -12.13 -12.12 -12.77
CA VAL A 317 -11.10 -11.19 -13.26
C VAL A 317 -11.57 -10.60 -14.58
N ASN A 318 -11.49 -9.27 -14.72
CA ASN A 318 -11.78 -8.61 -15.99
C ASN A 318 -11.05 -9.31 -17.13
N LYS A 319 -11.78 -9.67 -18.20
CA LYS A 319 -11.26 -10.56 -19.26
C LYS A 319 -10.00 -10.04 -19.94
N LYS A 320 -9.90 -8.73 -20.18
CA LYS A 320 -8.71 -8.13 -20.82
C LYS A 320 -7.52 -8.13 -19.87
N VAL A 321 -7.77 -7.81 -18.59
CA VAL A 321 -6.76 -7.87 -17.53
C VAL A 321 -6.26 -9.30 -17.35
N LEU A 322 -7.16 -10.29 -17.23
CA LEU A 322 -6.81 -11.70 -17.10
C LEU A 322 -5.97 -12.18 -18.28
N SER A 323 -6.39 -11.86 -19.51
CA SER A 323 -5.64 -12.22 -20.72
C SER A 323 -4.23 -11.62 -20.74
N MET A 324 -4.07 -10.38 -20.27
CA MET A 324 -2.75 -9.76 -20.10
C MET A 324 -1.91 -10.51 -19.05
N LEU A 325 -2.48 -10.77 -17.87
CA LEU A 325 -1.77 -11.45 -16.79
C LEU A 325 -1.33 -12.86 -17.21
N ASP A 326 -2.20 -13.63 -17.86
CA ASP A 326 -1.89 -14.96 -18.39
C ASP A 326 -0.76 -14.91 -19.42
N ARG A 327 -0.85 -14.01 -20.40
CA ARG A 327 0.17 -13.85 -21.46
C ARG A 327 1.53 -13.49 -20.87
N LEU A 328 1.53 -12.73 -19.78
CA LEU A 328 2.73 -12.33 -19.07
C LEU A 328 3.15 -13.33 -18.00
N GLU A 329 2.45 -14.45 -17.82
CA GLU A 329 2.71 -15.46 -16.78
C GLU A 329 2.75 -14.82 -15.37
N ILE A 330 1.87 -13.86 -15.12
CA ILE A 330 1.71 -13.21 -13.82
C ILE A 330 0.56 -13.90 -13.09
N ASP A 331 0.82 -14.37 -11.86
CA ASP A 331 -0.21 -14.98 -11.01
C ASP A 331 -1.25 -13.92 -10.60
N TYR A 332 -2.46 -14.03 -11.13
CA TYR A 332 -3.54 -13.10 -10.86
C TYR A 332 -4.00 -13.12 -9.38
N LEU A 333 -3.76 -14.23 -8.67
CA LEU A 333 -4.08 -14.37 -7.24
C LEU A 333 -3.02 -13.72 -6.34
N GLY A 334 -1.90 -13.27 -6.91
CA GLY A 334 -0.79 -12.63 -6.19
C GLY A 334 -0.62 -11.14 -6.49
N VAL A 335 -1.58 -10.52 -7.19
CA VAL A 335 -1.60 -9.08 -7.53
C VAL A 335 -2.90 -8.42 -7.09
N SER A 336 -2.88 -7.09 -6.98
CA SER A 336 -4.07 -6.28 -6.70
C SER A 336 -5.07 -6.33 -7.85
N LEU A 337 -6.24 -6.92 -7.56
CA LEU A 337 -7.39 -6.96 -8.47
C LEU A 337 -8.42 -5.88 -8.14
N ASP A 338 -8.29 -5.23 -6.98
CA ASP A 338 -9.20 -4.20 -6.51
C ASP A 338 -10.65 -4.71 -6.45
N ALA A 339 -10.81 -6.01 -6.16
CA ALA A 339 -12.07 -6.69 -5.97
C ALA A 339 -12.51 -6.60 -4.51
N LEU A 340 -13.81 -6.54 -4.26
CA LEU A 340 -14.38 -6.62 -2.91
C LEU A 340 -14.56 -8.09 -2.54
N LEU A 341 -14.00 -8.49 -1.40
CA LEU A 341 -14.22 -9.79 -0.79
C LEU A 341 -15.11 -9.63 0.44
N ILE A 342 -16.19 -10.41 0.51
CA ILE A 342 -17.21 -10.34 1.55
C ILE A 342 -17.30 -11.71 2.22
N ILE A 343 -17.26 -11.74 3.54
CA ILE A 343 -17.50 -12.94 4.35
C ILE A 343 -18.79 -12.72 5.13
N ALA A 344 -19.79 -13.55 4.88
CA ALA A 344 -21.12 -13.39 5.45
C ALA A 344 -21.83 -14.74 5.66
N PRO A 345 -22.85 -14.77 6.54
CA PRO A 345 -23.69 -15.96 6.70
C PRO A 345 -24.34 -16.38 5.37
N PRO A 346 -24.44 -17.69 5.07
CA PRO A 346 -25.04 -18.18 3.82
C PRO A 346 -26.47 -17.66 3.58
N GLY A 347 -27.24 -17.46 4.66
CA GLY A 347 -28.62 -16.95 4.58
C GLY A 347 -28.76 -15.52 4.04
N HIS A 348 -27.66 -14.76 3.93
CA HIS A 348 -27.64 -13.41 3.36
C HIS A 348 -26.94 -13.34 2.00
N ALA A 349 -26.41 -14.46 1.49
CA ALA A 349 -25.62 -14.48 0.27
C ALA A 349 -26.41 -14.02 -0.97
N ASP A 350 -27.63 -14.54 -1.16
CA ASP A 350 -28.47 -14.19 -2.31
C ASP A 350 -28.88 -12.70 -2.31
N GLU A 351 -29.12 -12.14 -1.12
CA GLU A 351 -29.46 -10.72 -0.93
C GLU A 351 -28.28 -9.82 -1.30
N ILE A 352 -27.07 -10.17 -0.85
CA ILE A 352 -25.81 -9.49 -1.19
C ILE A 352 -25.53 -9.59 -2.70
N LEU A 353 -25.65 -10.79 -3.28
CA LEU A 353 -25.45 -11.02 -4.72
C LEU A 353 -26.41 -10.19 -5.57
N GLY A 354 -27.71 -10.20 -5.25
CA GLY A 354 -28.71 -9.43 -5.98
C GLY A 354 -28.42 -7.93 -5.94
N CYS A 355 -28.17 -7.41 -4.74
CA CYS A 355 -27.89 -5.99 -4.51
C CYS A 355 -26.69 -5.47 -5.33
N ILE A 356 -25.59 -6.22 -5.38
CA ILE A 356 -24.38 -5.80 -6.12
C ILE A 356 -24.58 -5.98 -7.64
N ARG A 357 -25.26 -7.03 -8.07
CA ARG A 357 -25.58 -7.25 -9.50
C ARG A 357 -26.48 -6.15 -10.06
N ASP A 358 -27.36 -5.55 -9.26
CA ASP A 358 -28.20 -4.42 -9.67
C ASP A 358 -27.39 -3.16 -10.02
N LYS A 359 -26.16 -3.02 -9.51
CA LYS A 359 -25.20 -1.99 -9.93
C LYS A 359 -24.34 -2.40 -11.13
N ASN A 360 -24.68 -3.50 -11.80
CA ASN A 360 -23.94 -4.05 -12.94
C ASN A 360 -22.48 -4.42 -12.60
N VAL A 361 -22.25 -4.88 -11.37
CA VAL A 361 -20.98 -5.44 -10.90
C VAL A 361 -21.13 -6.95 -10.79
N ALA A 362 -20.31 -7.71 -11.52
CA ALA A 362 -20.35 -9.17 -11.40
C ALA A 362 -19.85 -9.59 -10.02
N ILE A 363 -20.46 -10.61 -9.44
CA ILE A 363 -20.12 -11.16 -8.13
C ILE A 363 -20.58 -12.61 -8.08
N ASP A 364 -19.81 -13.45 -7.38
CA ASP A 364 -20.17 -14.83 -7.10
C ASP A 364 -19.65 -15.30 -5.73
N ILE A 365 -20.18 -16.41 -5.24
CA ILE A 365 -19.65 -17.14 -4.08
C ILE A 365 -18.43 -17.93 -4.54
N VAL A 366 -17.24 -17.50 -4.10
CA VAL A 366 -15.96 -18.06 -4.50
C VAL A 366 -15.36 -19.01 -3.47
N GLY A 367 -16.01 -19.20 -2.33
CA GLY A 367 -15.47 -20.05 -1.28
C GLY A 367 -16.32 -20.08 -0.03
N LYS A 368 -15.73 -20.64 1.03
CA LYS A 368 -16.34 -20.77 2.35
C LYS A 368 -15.29 -20.74 3.45
N VAL A 369 -15.75 -20.46 4.65
CA VAL A 369 -14.95 -20.49 5.88
C VAL A 369 -15.22 -21.79 6.64
N GLU A 370 -14.17 -22.49 7.04
CA GLU A 370 -14.22 -23.75 7.80
C GLU A 370 -13.52 -23.58 9.15
N GLU A 371 -13.79 -24.50 10.08
CA GLU A 371 -12.98 -24.66 11.29
C GLU A 371 -11.54 -25.07 10.93
N GLY A 372 -10.55 -24.44 11.58
CA GLY A 372 -9.13 -24.73 11.37
C GLY A 372 -8.31 -23.46 11.18
N GLU A 373 -7.13 -23.61 10.57
CA GLU A 373 -6.22 -22.49 10.28
C GLU A 373 -5.70 -22.58 8.84
N GLY A 374 -5.35 -21.43 8.28
CA GLY A 374 -4.72 -21.31 6.96
C GLY A 374 -5.71 -21.17 5.80
N ALA A 375 -5.20 -21.31 4.58
CA ALA A 375 -5.99 -21.15 3.37
C ALA A 375 -5.70 -22.26 2.35
N GLU A 376 -6.75 -22.72 1.67
CA GLU A 376 -6.71 -23.73 0.61
C GLU A 376 -7.35 -23.21 -0.68
N LEU A 377 -6.81 -23.66 -1.80
CA LEU A 377 -7.35 -23.41 -3.13
C LEU A 377 -7.77 -24.74 -3.76
N MET A 378 -9.05 -24.84 -4.11
CA MET A 378 -9.61 -25.94 -4.87
C MET A 378 -9.36 -25.70 -6.36
N ILE A 379 -8.68 -26.63 -7.01
CA ILE A 379 -8.43 -26.62 -8.47
C ILE A 379 -8.87 -27.97 -9.02
N ASN A 380 -9.85 -28.00 -9.93
CA ASN A 380 -10.39 -29.24 -10.50
C ASN A 380 -10.80 -30.28 -9.44
N GLY A 381 -11.23 -29.83 -8.26
CA GLY A 381 -11.62 -30.69 -7.13
C GLY A 381 -10.46 -31.16 -6.23
N GLU A 382 -9.21 -30.79 -6.52
CA GLU A 382 -8.05 -31.08 -5.68
C GLU A 382 -7.69 -29.89 -4.78
N LYS A 383 -7.26 -30.19 -3.54
CA LYS A 383 -6.86 -29.19 -2.54
C LYS A 383 -5.38 -28.85 -2.70
N HIS A 384 -5.09 -27.57 -2.86
CA HIS A 384 -3.73 -27.03 -2.87
C HIS A 384 -3.54 -26.02 -1.75
N GLU A 385 -2.33 -25.98 -1.21
CA GLU A 385 -1.95 -24.96 -0.22
C GLU A 385 -2.01 -23.56 -0.86
N PHE A 386 -2.69 -22.64 -0.19
CA PHE A 386 -2.90 -21.28 -0.70
C PHE A 386 -2.08 -20.27 0.10
N THR A 387 -0.75 -20.42 0.04
CA THR A 387 0.19 -19.53 0.73
C THR A 387 0.72 -18.42 -0.19
N PRO A 388 1.00 -17.22 0.37
CA PRO A 388 1.69 -16.16 -0.35
C PRO A 388 3.17 -16.51 -0.56
N ARG A 389 3.73 -16.00 -1.65
CA ARG A 389 5.16 -16.09 -1.96
C ARG A 389 5.96 -15.11 -1.09
N PHE A 390 7.30 -15.18 -1.13
CA PHE A 390 8.15 -14.29 -0.34
C PHE A 390 7.98 -12.81 -0.71
N ARG A 391 7.64 -12.53 -1.97
CA ARG A 391 7.25 -11.22 -2.50
C ARG A 391 5.97 -11.37 -3.33
N GLU A 392 5.24 -10.29 -3.52
CA GLU A 392 4.17 -10.21 -4.51
C GLU A 392 4.62 -10.68 -5.90
N SER A 393 3.66 -11.08 -6.73
CA SER A 393 3.94 -11.56 -8.07
C SER A 393 4.70 -10.51 -8.89
N ALA A 394 5.75 -10.94 -9.58
CA ALA A 394 6.62 -10.05 -10.33
C ALA A 394 5.93 -9.52 -11.60
N TYR A 395 5.23 -8.39 -11.46
CA TYR A 395 4.37 -7.83 -12.51
C TYR A 395 5.03 -6.78 -13.42
N THR A 396 6.34 -6.55 -13.27
CA THR A 396 7.14 -5.69 -14.17
C THR A 396 8.46 -6.36 -14.56
N PRO A 397 9.11 -5.98 -15.68
CA PRO A 397 10.36 -6.60 -16.12
C PRO A 397 11.47 -6.56 -15.06
N ILE A 398 11.63 -5.44 -14.35
CA ILE A 398 12.64 -5.32 -13.30
C ILE A 398 12.30 -6.21 -12.10
N LYS A 399 11.03 -6.28 -11.68
CA LYS A 399 10.60 -7.15 -10.58
C LYS A 399 10.86 -8.62 -10.88
N LYS A 400 10.68 -9.06 -12.14
CA LYS A 400 11.01 -10.43 -12.56
C LYS A 400 12.50 -10.75 -12.42
N LEU A 401 13.37 -9.77 -12.64
CA LEU A 401 14.82 -9.92 -12.43
C LEU A 401 15.20 -9.98 -10.95
N VAL A 402 14.60 -9.14 -10.10
CA VAL A 402 14.88 -9.21 -8.65
C VAL A 402 14.35 -10.52 -8.04
N GLY A 403 13.28 -11.08 -8.63
CA GLY A 403 12.73 -12.37 -8.27
C GLY A 403 11.94 -12.38 -6.95
N GLU A 404 11.36 -13.56 -6.66
CA GLU A 404 10.38 -13.78 -5.58
C GLU A 404 10.89 -14.78 -4.52
N LYS A 405 12.18 -15.14 -4.52
CA LYS A 405 12.73 -16.16 -3.62
C LYS A 405 13.17 -15.54 -2.29
N THR A 406 12.93 -16.26 -1.20
CA THR A 406 13.45 -15.92 0.13
C THR A 406 14.99 -15.91 0.12
N PRO A 407 15.65 -14.84 0.56
CA PRO A 407 17.10 -14.79 0.72
C PRO A 407 17.58 -15.81 1.76
N GLN A 408 18.74 -16.44 1.51
CA GLN A 408 19.32 -17.43 2.42
C GLN A 408 19.67 -16.84 3.81
N ASN A 409 19.84 -15.53 3.92
CA ASN A 409 20.22 -14.80 5.13
C ASN A 409 19.03 -14.12 5.83
N PHE A 410 17.78 -14.54 5.56
CA PHE A 410 16.59 -13.85 6.07
C PHE A 410 16.55 -13.76 7.61
N ASP A 411 16.91 -14.81 8.34
CA ASP A 411 16.90 -14.78 9.80
C ASP A 411 17.92 -13.79 10.38
N VAL A 412 19.11 -13.69 9.78
CA VAL A 412 20.11 -12.68 10.16
C VAL A 412 19.58 -11.25 9.92
N MET A 413 18.87 -11.04 8.81
CA MET A 413 18.23 -9.75 8.53
C MET A 413 17.14 -9.43 9.56
N ARG A 414 16.33 -10.42 9.96
CA ARG A 414 15.30 -10.26 10.98
C ARG A 414 15.88 -9.82 12.33
N GLU A 415 16.94 -10.48 12.80
CA GLU A 415 17.62 -10.11 14.05
C GLU A 415 18.13 -8.66 14.01
N ALA A 416 18.68 -8.24 12.86
CA ALA A 416 19.15 -6.88 12.67
C ALA A 416 18.00 -5.85 12.70
N VAL A 417 16.85 -6.20 12.12
CA VAL A 417 15.62 -5.39 12.17
C VAL A 417 15.06 -5.32 13.59
N ASP A 418 15.04 -6.42 14.34
CA ASP A 418 14.58 -6.46 15.74
C ASP A 418 15.41 -5.53 16.64
N LYS A 419 16.73 -5.55 16.44
CA LYS A 419 17.65 -4.66 17.16
C LYS A 419 17.35 -3.19 16.84
N ALA A 420 17.10 -2.86 15.57
CA ALA A 420 16.75 -1.50 15.17
C ALA A 420 15.41 -1.04 15.77
N ALA A 421 14.38 -1.90 15.78
CA ALA A 421 13.10 -1.61 16.39
C ALA A 421 13.24 -1.36 17.91
N THR A 422 13.99 -2.21 18.61
CA THR A 422 14.27 -2.06 20.04
C THR A 422 14.96 -0.72 20.35
N GLN A 423 15.98 -0.36 19.55
CA GLN A 423 16.67 0.93 19.68
C GLN A 423 15.72 2.12 19.44
N ALA A 424 14.77 2.00 18.53
CA ALA A 424 13.76 3.04 18.27
C ALA A 424 12.83 3.21 19.48
N VAL A 425 12.38 2.11 20.09
CA VAL A 425 11.57 2.12 21.31
C VAL A 425 12.32 2.78 22.46
N GLU A 426 13.58 2.43 22.69
CA GLU A 426 14.40 3.04 23.74
C GLU A 426 14.61 4.54 23.52
N LYS A 427 14.89 4.95 22.28
CA LYS A 427 15.04 6.36 21.92
C LYS A 427 13.74 7.12 22.20
N LYS A 428 12.59 6.57 21.80
CA LYS A 428 11.25 7.12 22.10
C LYS A 428 11.05 7.31 23.60
N LYS A 429 11.29 6.27 24.41
CA LYS A 429 11.11 6.30 25.87
C LYS A 429 11.94 7.41 26.54
N LYS A 430 13.23 7.51 26.21
CA LYS A 430 14.12 8.56 26.73
C LYS A 430 13.61 9.97 26.45
N ILE A 431 13.07 10.21 25.26
CA ILE A 431 12.51 11.53 24.90
C ILE A 431 11.22 11.82 25.68
N VAL A 432 10.33 10.84 25.80
CA VAL A 432 9.08 10.99 26.57
C VAL A 432 9.39 11.28 28.04
N GLU A 433 10.30 10.53 28.67
CA GLU A 433 10.73 10.76 30.05
C GLU A 433 11.32 12.15 30.23
N ARG A 434 12.22 12.57 29.33
CA ARG A 434 12.81 13.91 29.36
C ARG A 434 11.76 15.03 29.25
N LEU A 435 10.72 14.83 28.44
CA LEU A 435 9.66 15.82 28.25
C LEU A 435 8.64 15.83 29.40
N LYS A 436 8.41 14.70 30.07
CA LYS A 436 7.54 14.61 31.26
C LYS A 436 8.21 15.09 32.54
N ALA A 437 9.55 15.05 32.59
CA ALA A 437 10.32 15.52 33.74
C ALA A 437 10.53 17.06 33.76
N LYS A 438 10.13 17.75 32.69
CA LYS A 438 10.03 19.21 32.61
C LYS A 438 8.61 19.62 32.93
#